data_AF-A0A2G9GR53-F1
#
_entry.id   AF-A0A2G9GR53-F1
#
_cell.length_a   1.000
_cell.length_b   1.000
_cell.length_c   1.000
_cell.angle_alpha   90.00
_cell.angle_beta   90.00
_cell.angle_gamma   90.00
#
_symmetry.space_group_name_H-M   'P 1'
#
loop_
_entity.id
_entity.type
_entity.pdbx_description
1 polymer ?
#
loop_
_entity_poly.entity_id
_entity_poly.type
_entity_poly.pdbx_seq_one_letter_code
_entity_poly.pdbx_strand_id
1 'polypeptide(L)'
;MMSLAVKSKTKDVVKCIVVDGGELKSRRHLNVRGKSATLPSITDKDWEDIKFGVDNQVDFYAVSFVKDAKVVHELKDYLHRCNADIHVIVKIESADSIPNLHSILSASDGVMVAAHAGDCYSLFNI
;
A
#
# COMPACT_ATOMS: atom_id res chain seq x y z
N MET A 1 -2.84 -18.61 -11.56
CA MET A 1 -3.14 -17.17 -11.63
C MET A 1 -4.36 -17.02 -12.52
N MET A 2 -5.41 -16.34 -12.08
CA MET A 2 -6.62 -16.15 -12.88
C MET A 2 -6.66 -14.71 -13.39
N SER A 3 -7.03 -14.49 -14.65
CA SER A 3 -7.16 -13.17 -15.25
C SER A 3 -8.54 -12.99 -15.87
N LEU A 4 -9.10 -11.79 -15.77
CA LEU A 4 -10.42 -11.46 -16.27
C LEU A 4 -10.37 -10.16 -17.08
N ALA A 5 -11.13 -10.11 -18.16
CA ALA A 5 -11.35 -8.88 -18.94
C ALA A 5 -12.78 -8.37 -18.74
N VAL A 6 -12.91 -7.08 -18.45
CA VAL A 6 -14.21 -6.42 -18.23
C VAL A 6 -14.99 -6.35 -19.55
N LYS A 7 -16.26 -6.79 -19.53
CA LYS A 7 -17.20 -6.66 -20.66
C LYS A 7 -18.18 -5.49 -20.47
N SER A 8 -18.71 -5.33 -19.26
CA SER A 8 -19.65 -4.24 -18.95
C SER A 8 -19.63 -3.95 -17.45
N LYS A 9 -20.09 -2.75 -17.05
CA LYS A 9 -20.24 -2.37 -15.65
C LYS A 9 -21.56 -1.64 -15.41
N THR A 10 -22.14 -1.83 -14.22
CA THR A 10 -23.15 -0.95 -13.63
C THR A 10 -22.49 -0.13 -12.51
N LYS A 11 -23.29 0.47 -11.63
CA LYS A 11 -22.79 1.18 -10.44
C LYS A 11 -22.06 0.25 -9.45
N ASP A 12 -22.52 -0.99 -9.38
CA ASP A 12 -22.30 -1.94 -8.30
C ASP A 12 -21.86 -3.32 -8.79
N VAL A 13 -21.97 -3.59 -10.10
CA VAL A 13 -21.63 -4.88 -10.70
C VAL A 13 -20.68 -4.70 -11.87
N VAL A 14 -19.64 -5.53 -11.92
CA VAL A 14 -18.74 -5.64 -13.08
C VAL A 14 -18.92 -7.03 -13.69
N LYS A 15 -19.30 -7.09 -14.96
CA LYS A 15 -19.35 -8.35 -15.73
C LYS A 15 -18.03 -8.53 -16.47
N CYS A 16 -17.41 -9.68 -16.27
CA CYS A 16 -16.13 -10.02 -16.88
C CYS A 16 -16.21 -11.32 -17.67
N ILE A 17 -15.28 -11.50 -18.60
CA ILE A 17 -14.94 -12.80 -19.17
C ILE A 17 -13.64 -13.31 -18.55
N VAL A 18 -13.55 -14.61 -18.33
CA VAL A 18 -12.29 -15.26 -17.95
C VAL A 18 -11.39 -15.27 -19.18
N VAL A 19 -10.17 -14.76 -19.02
CA VAL A 19 -9.13 -14.80 -20.07
C VAL A 19 -8.19 -15.97 -19.76
N ASP A 20 -7.63 -15.98 -18.55
CA ASP A 20 -6.87 -17.12 -18.00
C ASP A 20 -7.61 -17.70 -16.81
N GLY A 21 -7.99 -18.97 -16.90
CA GLY A 21 -8.72 -19.68 -15.85
C GLY A 21 -7.85 -20.10 -14.66
N GLY A 22 -8.50 -20.63 -13.63
CA GLY A 22 -7.83 -21.20 -12.47
C GLY A 22 -8.79 -21.42 -11.30
N GLU A 23 -8.26 -21.94 -10.20
CA GLU A 23 -9.01 -22.14 -8.97
C GLU A 23 -9.14 -20.81 -8.18
N LEU A 24 -10.38 -20.38 -7.91
CA LEU A 24 -10.65 -19.24 -7.05
C LEU A 24 -10.79 -19.71 -5.60
N LYS A 25 -9.84 -19.30 -4.76
CA LYS A 25 -9.86 -19.53 -3.31
C LYS A 25 -10.41 -18.31 -2.58
N SER A 26 -10.70 -18.47 -1.28
CA SER A 26 -11.16 -17.36 -0.44
C SER A 26 -10.07 -16.29 -0.25
N ARG A 27 -10.48 -15.03 -0.06
CA ARG A 27 -9.63 -13.87 0.27
C ARG A 27 -8.41 -13.69 -0.66
N ARG A 28 -8.59 -13.92 -1.96
CA ARG A 28 -7.55 -13.66 -2.96
C ARG A 28 -7.52 -12.18 -3.33
N HIS A 29 -6.31 -11.63 -3.46
CA HIS A 29 -6.09 -10.25 -3.90
C HIS A 29 -6.60 -10.03 -5.32
N LEU A 30 -7.29 -8.90 -5.51
CA LEU A 30 -7.68 -8.40 -6.82
C LEU A 30 -6.73 -7.27 -7.23
N ASN A 31 -6.12 -7.40 -8.41
CA ASN A 31 -5.32 -6.32 -8.99
C ASN A 31 -5.96 -5.85 -10.29
N VAL A 32 -6.18 -4.53 -10.40
CA VAL A 32 -6.78 -3.90 -11.59
C VAL A 32 -5.67 -3.20 -12.37
N ARG A 33 -5.27 -3.79 -13.51
CA ARG A 33 -4.23 -3.22 -14.36
C ARG A 33 -4.68 -1.90 -14.99
N GLY A 34 -3.78 -0.93 -15.05
CA GLY A 34 -3.98 0.34 -15.76
C GLY A 34 -4.96 1.31 -15.09
N LYS A 35 -5.37 1.04 -13.84
CA LYS A 35 -6.15 1.99 -13.05
C LYS A 35 -5.57 2.13 -11.65
N SER A 36 -5.38 3.38 -11.24
CA SER A 36 -5.11 3.71 -9.86
C SER A 36 -6.37 3.48 -9.02
N ALA A 37 -6.25 2.73 -7.92
CA ALA A 37 -7.28 2.74 -6.89
C ALA A 37 -7.22 4.11 -6.19
N THR A 38 -8.34 4.83 -6.10
CA THR A 38 -8.40 6.14 -5.38
C THR A 38 -8.40 5.98 -3.86
N LEU A 39 -7.88 4.87 -3.35
CA LEU A 39 -7.77 4.61 -1.92
C LEU A 39 -6.59 5.41 -1.35
N PRO A 40 -6.72 5.94 -0.13
CA PRO A 40 -5.60 6.55 0.58
C PRO A 40 -4.53 5.49 0.89
N SER A 41 -3.27 5.92 1.01
CA SER A 41 -2.16 5.01 1.36
C SER A 41 -2.17 4.59 2.84
N ILE A 42 -2.84 5.36 3.72
CA ILE A 42 -3.11 5.00 5.12
C ILE A 42 -4.62 5.13 5.35
N THR A 43 -5.24 4.06 5.81
CA THR A 43 -6.67 4.00 6.17
C THR A 43 -6.89 4.25 7.66
N ASP A 44 -8.15 4.41 8.08
CA ASP A 44 -8.49 4.55 9.50
C ASP A 44 -8.03 3.35 10.34
N LYS A 45 -8.11 2.14 9.77
CA LYS A 45 -7.57 0.93 10.39
C LYS A 45 -6.05 0.99 10.52
N ASP A 46 -5.35 1.44 9.49
CA ASP A 46 -3.89 1.55 9.54
C ASP A 46 -3.44 2.53 10.63
N TRP A 47 -4.21 3.60 10.88
CA TRP A 47 -3.96 4.51 12.01
C TRP A 47 -4.12 3.86 13.38
N GLU A 48 -5.03 2.90 13.53
CA GLU A 48 -5.12 2.09 14.76
C GLU A 48 -3.89 1.20 14.91
N ASP A 49 -3.45 0.56 13.82
CA ASP A 49 -2.26 -0.29 13.81
C ASP A 49 -0.97 0.52 14.07
N ILE A 50 -0.90 1.78 13.60
CA ILE A 50 0.20 2.71 13.88
C ILE A 50 0.23 3.14 15.36
N LYS A 51 -0.93 3.41 15.98
CA LYS A 51 -0.97 3.71 17.43
C LYS A 51 -0.47 2.51 18.23
N PHE A 52 -0.94 1.32 17.87
CA PHE A 52 -0.50 0.08 18.48
C PHE A 52 1.00 -0.12 18.34
N GLY A 53 1.59 0.09 17.16
CA GLY A 53 3.03 -0.07 16.98
C GLY A 53 3.86 0.98 17.72
N VAL A 54 3.35 2.21 17.90
CA VAL A 54 4.00 3.22 18.77
C VAL A 54 4.03 2.73 20.22
N ASP A 55 2.91 2.22 20.73
CA ASP A 55 2.84 1.69 22.10
C ASP A 55 3.78 0.49 22.33
N ASN A 56 4.11 -0.23 21.25
CA ASN A 56 4.99 -1.39 21.27
C ASN A 56 6.43 -1.10 20.81
N GLN A 57 6.77 0.18 20.53
CA GLN A 57 8.13 0.59 20.16
C GLN A 57 8.72 -0.19 18.97
N VAL A 58 7.92 -0.38 17.91
CA VAL A 58 8.43 -1.00 16.67
C VAL A 58 9.53 -0.15 16.04
N ASP A 59 10.48 -0.78 15.34
CA ASP A 59 11.63 -0.07 14.76
C ASP A 59 11.26 0.76 13.52
N PHE A 60 10.32 0.27 12.70
CA PHE A 60 9.89 0.97 11.50
C PHE A 60 8.49 0.60 11.00
N TYR A 61 7.88 1.49 10.23
CA TYR A 61 6.69 1.23 9.43
C TYR A 61 7.02 1.08 7.95
N ALA A 62 6.54 0.00 7.34
CA ALA A 62 6.57 -0.20 5.90
C ALA A 62 5.23 0.23 5.26
N VAL A 63 5.20 1.42 4.65
CA VAL A 63 3.97 2.02 4.11
C VAL A 63 3.73 1.54 2.69
N SER A 64 2.59 0.88 2.47
CA SER A 64 2.22 0.30 1.18
C SER A 64 1.54 1.32 0.26
N PHE A 65 1.64 1.09 -1.06
CA PHE A 65 0.94 1.87 -2.10
C PHE A 65 1.11 3.39 -1.98
N VAL A 66 2.30 3.86 -1.61
CA VAL A 66 2.61 5.30 -1.48
C VAL A 66 2.66 5.96 -2.85
N LYS A 67 1.91 7.05 -3.03
CA LYS A 67 1.81 7.78 -4.32
C LYS A 67 2.30 9.22 -4.26
N ASP A 68 2.44 9.77 -3.06
CA ASP A 68 2.92 11.12 -2.82
C ASP A 68 3.67 11.19 -1.49
N ALA A 69 4.46 12.24 -1.31
CA ALA A 69 5.23 12.45 -0.09
C ALA A 69 4.36 12.90 1.10
N LYS A 70 3.13 13.37 0.86
CA LYS A 70 2.28 13.94 1.91
C LYS A 70 1.96 12.89 2.97
N VAL A 71 1.66 11.65 2.55
CA VAL A 71 1.39 10.57 3.51
C VAL A 71 2.60 10.23 4.38
N VAL A 72 3.82 10.35 3.83
CA VAL A 72 5.06 10.12 4.57
C VAL A 72 5.25 11.21 5.61
N HIS A 73 5.06 12.47 5.23
CA HIS A 73 5.11 13.60 6.17
C HIS A 73 4.06 13.49 7.28
N GLU A 74 2.82 13.12 6.93
CA GLU A 74 1.74 12.96 7.90
C GLU A 74 2.08 11.92 8.97
N LEU A 75 2.65 10.78 8.56
CA LEU A 75 3.11 9.74 9.47
C LEU A 75 4.30 10.23 10.33
N LYS A 76 5.33 10.81 9.72
CA LYS A 76 6.51 11.30 10.46
C LYS A 76 6.13 12.40 11.46
N ASP A 77 5.23 13.31 11.09
CA ASP A 77 4.72 14.35 11.99
C ASP A 77 3.96 13.76 13.18
N TYR A 78 3.19 12.67 12.95
CA TYR A 78 2.54 11.94 14.03
C TYR A 78 3.56 11.27 14.97
N LEU A 79 4.53 10.54 14.43
CA LEU A 79 5.58 9.88 15.22
C LEU A 79 6.39 10.88 16.03
N HIS A 80 6.72 12.04 15.45
CA HIS A 80 7.40 13.12 16.14
C HIS A 80 6.59 13.66 17.32
N ARG A 81 5.27 13.87 17.15
CA ARG A 81 4.38 14.29 18.26
C ARG A 81 4.30 13.26 19.38
N CYS A 82 4.45 11.98 19.06
CA CYS A 82 4.51 10.89 20.03
C CYS A 82 5.91 10.73 20.67
N ASN A 83 6.90 11.53 20.26
CA ASN A 83 8.30 11.36 20.66
C ASN A 83 8.81 9.93 20.40
N ALA A 84 8.36 9.34 19.28
CA ALA A 84 8.69 7.99 18.86
C ALA A 84 9.77 8.03 17.77
N ASP A 85 10.89 7.37 18.02
CA ASP A 85 11.99 7.23 17.06
C ASP A 85 11.78 5.98 16.20
N ILE A 86 10.78 6.06 15.30
CA ILE A 86 10.36 4.95 14.42
C ILE A 86 10.57 5.37 12.97
N HIS A 87 11.28 4.56 12.19
CA HIS A 87 11.57 4.89 10.80
C HIS A 87 10.38 4.64 9.87
N VAL A 88 10.28 5.42 8.79
CA VAL A 88 9.26 5.26 7.76
C VAL A 88 9.90 4.79 6.46
N ILE A 89 9.63 3.53 6.10
CA ILE A 89 10.09 2.90 4.87
C ILE A 89 8.92 2.86 3.88
N VAL A 90 9.08 3.45 2.71
CA VAL A 90 8.02 3.47 1.69
C VAL A 90 8.18 2.31 0.72
N LYS A 91 7.06 1.72 0.32
CA LYS A 91 7.02 0.68 -0.69
C LYS A 91 6.56 1.23 -2.03
N ILE A 92 7.42 1.10 -3.04
CA ILE A 92 7.10 1.44 -4.42
C ILE A 92 6.50 0.21 -5.10
N GLU A 93 5.17 0.22 -5.24
CA GLU A 93 4.36 -0.93 -5.71
C GLU A 93 3.59 -0.65 -7.00
N SER A 94 3.55 0.62 -7.44
CA SER A 94 2.72 1.04 -8.58
C SER A 94 3.41 2.09 -9.43
N ALA A 95 3.02 2.15 -10.70
CA ALA A 95 3.47 3.21 -11.61
C ALA A 95 2.99 4.61 -11.16
N ASP A 96 1.95 4.68 -10.32
CA ASP A 96 1.41 5.95 -9.81
C ASP A 96 2.40 6.67 -8.88
N SER A 97 3.36 5.96 -8.31
CA SER A 97 4.41 6.53 -7.46
C SER A 97 5.49 7.24 -8.29
N ILE A 98 5.64 6.90 -9.58
CA ILE A 98 6.73 7.36 -10.43
C ILE A 98 6.76 8.88 -10.62
N PRO A 99 5.63 9.58 -10.89
CA PRO A 99 5.63 11.03 -11.05
C PRO A 99 6.15 11.79 -9.82
N ASN A 100 5.95 11.23 -8.62
CA ASN A 100 6.34 11.83 -7.35
C ASN A 100 7.53 11.11 -6.70
N LEU A 101 8.24 10.25 -7.44
CA LEU A 101 9.22 9.35 -6.84
C LEU A 101 10.30 10.10 -6.07
N HIS A 102 10.82 11.19 -6.63
CA HIS A 102 11.85 11.99 -5.95
C HIS A 102 11.37 12.56 -4.62
N SER A 103 10.16 13.14 -4.56
CA SER A 103 9.64 13.71 -3.32
C SER A 103 9.34 12.63 -2.28
N ILE A 104 8.82 11.48 -2.71
CA ILE A 104 8.60 10.31 -1.86
C ILE A 104 9.93 9.86 -1.23
N LEU A 105 10.97 9.67 -2.06
CA LEU A 105 12.29 9.23 -1.59
C LEU A 105 12.91 10.23 -0.62
N SER A 106 12.80 11.53 -0.89
CA SER A 106 13.34 12.57 0.00
C SER A 106 12.63 12.66 1.36
N ALA A 107 11.35 12.30 1.43
CA ALA A 107 10.59 12.31 2.68
C ALA A 107 10.83 11.06 3.54
N SER A 108 11.26 9.95 2.93
CA SER A 108 11.31 8.63 3.54
C SER A 108 12.67 8.33 4.18
N ASP A 109 12.68 7.45 5.18
CA ASP A 109 13.92 6.98 5.82
C ASP A 109 14.55 5.81 5.04
N GLY A 110 13.75 5.15 4.19
CA GLY A 110 14.21 4.16 3.24
C GLY A 110 13.14 3.80 2.23
N VAL A 111 13.53 2.98 1.25
CA VAL A 111 12.64 2.54 0.17
C VAL A 111 12.73 1.02 -0.02
N MET A 112 11.57 0.41 -0.22
CA MET A 112 11.43 -0.99 -0.63
C MET A 112 10.86 -1.02 -2.05
N VAL A 113 11.56 -1.68 -2.97
CA VAL A 113 11.09 -1.89 -4.34
C VAL A 113 10.30 -3.19 -4.38
N ALA A 114 8.98 -3.08 -4.51
CA ALA A 114 8.08 -4.23 -4.45
C ALA A 114 7.50 -4.54 -5.84
N ALA A 115 8.05 -5.56 -6.49
CA ALA A 115 7.73 -5.92 -7.88
C ALA A 115 6.41 -6.70 -8.06
N HIS A 116 5.79 -7.19 -6.97
CA HIS A 116 4.58 -8.02 -7.02
C HIS A 116 3.56 -7.57 -5.98
N ALA A 117 2.37 -7.16 -6.44
CA ALA A 117 1.20 -6.81 -5.61
C ALA A 117 0.54 -8.02 -4.90
N GLY A 118 1.30 -9.11 -4.71
CA GLY A 118 0.90 -10.26 -3.92
C GLY A 118 1.93 -10.43 -2.82
N ASP A 119 1.46 -10.28 -1.58
CA ASP A 119 2.18 -10.57 -0.33
C ASP A 119 2.95 -9.38 0.24
N CYS A 120 2.23 -8.53 0.97
CA CYS A 120 2.82 -7.69 2.01
C CYS A 120 1.92 -7.57 3.24
N TYR A 121 1.33 -8.69 3.65
CA TYR A 121 1.03 -8.91 5.06
C TYR A 121 2.20 -9.67 5.67
N SER A 122 3.25 -8.95 6.01
CA SER A 122 4.11 -9.31 7.14
C SER A 122 4.95 -8.11 7.48
N LEU A 123 4.69 -7.57 8.67
CA LEU A 123 5.70 -7.00 9.54
C LEU A 123 7.02 -7.73 9.28
N PHE A 124 7.97 -7.05 8.64
CA PHE A 124 9.35 -7.52 8.66
C PHE A 124 9.85 -7.20 10.07
N ASN A 125 9.83 -8.21 10.95
CA ASN A 125 10.77 -8.23 12.07
C ASN A 125 12.18 -8.24 11.46
N ILE A 126 12.91 -7.15 11.62
CA ILE A 126 14.37 -7.18 11.74
C ILE A 126 14.66 -6.74 13.15
#